data_AF-A0A928S9L1-F1
#
_entry.id   AF-A0A928S9L1-F1
#
_cell.length_a   1.000
_cell.length_b   1.000
_cell.length_c   1.000
_cell.angle_alpha   90.00
_cell.angle_beta   90.00
_cell.angle_gamma   90.00
#
_symmetry.space_group_name_H-M   'P 1'
#
loop_
_entity.id
_entity.type
_entity.pdbx_description
1 polymer ?
#
loop_
_entity_poly.entity_id
_entity_poly.type
_entity_poly.pdbx_seq_one_letter_code
_entity_poly.pdbx_strand_id
1 'polypeptide(L)'
;MLEFLRPIALFDTWLYLGLGLVALFFIRIIWLARRDRVRSIFTLERENANTRMTRAFIGLMIVLSLALGVYYLSVITPTIVPPPQETPTPTPLLVLPDTPTPPPLLPTPTPSPTPTPTLPPPTFEVEIPPTPTPNAPPAGGQTPNCPNPNARITQPGTGARVSGVIQISGAATVDNFDYYKFEFRPLGGEWSFIQSYDNAVLGGVLGSWNTGTASPGEYEFRLVVVDTIGNYPEPCVIRLIVQ
;
A
#
# COMPACT_ATOMS: atom_id res chain seq x y z
N MET A 1 26.31 -1.30 5.40
CA MET A 1 26.15 -0.09 4.56
C MET A 1 26.57 -0.35 3.12
N LEU A 2 27.71 -1.01 2.85
CA LEU A 2 28.17 -1.31 1.49
C LEU A 2 27.32 -2.35 0.72
N GLU A 3 26.60 -3.25 1.42
CA GLU A 3 25.77 -4.26 0.74
C GLU A 3 24.56 -3.68 0.00
N PHE A 4 24.05 -2.52 0.43
CA PHE A 4 22.95 -1.82 -0.25
C PHE A 4 23.38 -1.15 -1.57
N LEU A 5 24.69 -0.96 -1.78
CA LEU A 5 25.24 -0.32 -2.99
C LEU A 5 25.49 -1.33 -4.13
N ARG A 6 25.62 -2.62 -3.80
CA ARG A 6 25.84 -3.70 -4.79
C ARG A 6 24.70 -3.86 -5.81
N PRO A 7 23.40 -3.84 -5.43
CA PRO A 7 22.32 -3.93 -6.41
C PRO A 7 22.23 -2.69 -7.31
N ILE A 8 22.59 -1.49 -6.81
CA ILE A 8 22.57 -0.26 -7.61
C ILE A 8 23.53 -0.36 -8.80
N ALA A 9 24.73 -0.92 -8.60
CA ALA A 9 25.70 -1.10 -9.67
C ALA A 9 25.29 -2.16 -10.71
N LEU A 10 24.51 -3.18 -10.31
CA LEU A 10 24.00 -4.23 -11.20
C LEU A 10 22.82 -3.78 -12.06
N PHE A 11 21.98 -2.89 -11.53
CA PHE A 11 20.76 -2.42 -12.19
C PHE A 11 20.85 -0.98 -12.73
N ASP A 12 22.05 -0.38 -12.72
CA ASP A 12 22.30 1.01 -13.10
C ASP A 12 21.67 1.37 -14.46
N THR A 13 21.89 0.51 -15.47
CA THR A 13 21.33 0.71 -16.83
C THR A 13 19.80 0.69 -16.86
N TRP A 14 19.16 -0.21 -16.12
CA TRP A 14 17.69 -0.30 -16.05
C TRP A 14 17.09 0.88 -15.30
N LEU A 15 17.77 1.34 -14.25
CA LEU A 15 17.40 2.52 -13.49
C LEU A 15 17.44 3.78 -14.38
N TYR A 16 18.51 3.96 -15.16
CA TYR A 16 18.58 5.07 -16.13
C TYR A 16 17.55 4.98 -17.23
N LEU A 17 17.25 3.79 -17.76
CA LEU A 17 16.18 3.62 -18.75
C LEU A 17 14.81 4.02 -18.18
N GLY A 18 14.51 3.62 -16.94
CA GLY A 18 13.29 4.01 -16.24
C GLY A 18 13.19 5.52 -16.02
N LEU A 19 14.23 6.13 -15.45
CA LEU A 19 14.30 7.58 -15.24
C LEU A 19 14.21 8.35 -16.57
N GLY A 20 14.83 7.84 -17.63
CA GLY A 20 14.77 8.42 -18.97
C GLY A 20 13.35 8.42 -19.54
N LEU A 21 12.60 7.32 -19.39
CA LEU A 21 11.21 7.24 -19.84
C LEU A 21 10.32 8.22 -19.07
N VAL A 22 10.49 8.31 -17.74
CA VAL A 22 9.77 9.28 -16.91
C VAL A 22 10.11 10.72 -17.31
N ALA A 23 11.39 11.02 -17.56
CA ALA A 23 11.81 12.34 -18.05
C ALA A 23 11.17 12.67 -19.42
N LEU A 24 11.14 11.72 -20.36
CA LEU A 24 10.46 11.89 -21.65
C LEU A 24 8.96 12.15 -21.52
N PHE A 25 8.29 11.49 -20.57
CA PHE A 25 6.89 11.75 -20.25
C PHE A 25 6.66 13.19 -19.77
N PHE A 26 7.49 13.67 -18.84
CA PHE A 26 7.41 15.07 -18.38
C PHE A 26 7.73 16.08 -19.49
N ILE A 27 8.73 15.80 -20.32
CA ILE A 27 9.07 16.62 -21.49
C ILE A 27 7.88 16.70 -22.46
N ARG A 28 7.21 15.57 -22.73
CA ARG A 28 6.01 15.53 -23.57
C ARG A 28 4.89 16.41 -22.99
N ILE A 29 4.64 16.34 -21.67
CA ILE A 29 3.64 17.17 -21.01
C ILE A 29 3.98 18.66 -21.13
N ILE A 30 5.25 19.03 -20.93
CA ILE A 30 5.71 20.42 -21.07
C ILE A 30 5.55 20.88 -22.53
N TRP A 31 5.83 20.02 -23.50
CA TRP A 31 5.71 20.35 -24.93
C TRP A 31 4.25 20.57 -25.35
N LEU A 32 3.34 19.70 -24.89
CA LEU A 32 1.89 19.86 -25.08
C LEU A 32 1.38 21.15 -24.43
N ALA A 33 1.75 21.39 -23.16
CA ALA A 33 1.34 22.60 -22.44
C ALA A 33 1.88 23.89 -23.09
N ARG A 34 3.10 23.87 -23.67
CA ARG A 34 3.64 25.00 -24.43
C ARG A 34 2.84 25.28 -25.70
N ARG A 35 2.42 24.23 -26.41
CA ARG A 35 1.61 24.35 -27.63
C ARG A 35 0.24 24.96 -27.34
N ASP A 36 -0.37 24.59 -26.22
CA ASP A 36 -1.68 25.11 -25.80
C ASP A 36 -1.59 26.57 -25.33
N ARG A 37 -0.48 26.93 -24.66
CA ARG A 37 -0.23 28.30 -24.17
C ARG A 37 -0.13 29.37 -25.28
N VAL A 38 0.20 28.98 -26.52
CA VAL A 38 0.25 29.89 -27.67
C VAL A 38 -1.17 30.23 -28.18
N ARG A 39 -2.21 29.47 -27.80
CA ARG A 39 -3.59 29.65 -28.29
C ARG A 39 -4.57 30.22 -27.27
N SER A 40 -4.18 30.43 -26.02
CA SER A 40 -5.08 30.93 -24.97
C SER A 40 -5.29 32.45 -25.09
N ILE A 41 -6.55 32.86 -25.27
CA ILE A 41 -6.97 34.27 -25.38
C ILE A 41 -7.30 34.87 -24.00
N PHE A 42 -7.66 34.03 -23.02
CA PHE A 42 -8.09 34.49 -21.69
C PHE A 42 -7.01 34.32 -20.61
N THR A 43 -6.85 35.33 -19.76
CA THR A 43 -5.82 35.41 -18.71
C THR A 43 -5.95 34.30 -17.65
N LEU A 44 -7.18 33.83 -17.38
CA LEU A 44 -7.42 32.74 -16.42
C LEU A 44 -6.92 31.37 -16.93
N GLU A 45 -7.04 31.10 -18.23
CA GLU A 45 -6.49 29.88 -18.84
C GLU A 45 -4.95 29.89 -18.79
N ARG A 46 -4.35 31.08 -18.95
CA ARG A 46 -2.91 31.28 -18.86
C ARG A 46 -2.37 31.02 -17.45
N GLU A 47 -3.13 31.37 -16.40
CA GLU A 47 -2.72 31.16 -15.01
C GLU A 47 -2.81 29.68 -14.60
N ASN A 48 -3.89 28.98 -14.98
CA ASN A 48 -4.01 27.54 -14.75
C ASN A 48 -2.95 26.74 -15.54
N ALA A 49 -2.71 27.11 -16.81
CA ALA A 49 -1.66 26.52 -17.63
C ALA A 49 -0.25 26.76 -17.05
N ASN A 50 -0.02 27.92 -16.42
CA ASN A 50 1.25 28.22 -15.76
C ASN A 50 1.48 27.32 -14.55
N THR A 51 0.47 27.09 -13.71
CA THR A 51 0.57 26.18 -12.55
C THR A 51 0.84 24.73 -12.98
N ARG A 52 0.16 24.26 -14.03
CA ARG A 52 0.41 22.92 -14.62
C ARG A 52 1.83 22.79 -15.18
N MET A 53 2.33 23.83 -15.85
CA MET A 53 3.68 23.88 -16.38
C MET A 53 4.74 23.90 -15.27
N THR A 54 4.51 24.67 -14.20
CA THR A 54 5.40 24.71 -13.03
C THR A 54 5.48 23.35 -12.33
N ARG A 55 4.36 22.66 -12.12
CA ARG A 55 4.35 21.31 -11.53
C ARG A 55 5.10 20.28 -12.39
N ALA A 56 4.86 20.29 -13.70
CA ALA A 56 5.56 19.38 -14.63
C ALA A 56 7.07 19.68 -14.69
N PHE A 57 7.46 20.95 -14.62
CA PHE A 57 8.86 21.38 -14.60
C PHE A 57 9.58 20.97 -13.32
N ILE A 58 8.94 21.15 -12.15
CA ILE A 58 9.46 20.66 -10.87
C ILE A 58 9.64 19.14 -10.90
N GLY A 59 8.65 18.40 -11.42
CA GLY A 59 8.75 16.95 -11.59
C GLY A 59 9.95 16.53 -12.45
N LEU A 60 10.17 17.20 -13.58
CA LEU A 60 11.34 16.95 -14.43
C LEU A 60 12.66 17.22 -13.68
N MET A 61 12.75 18.31 -12.93
CA MET A 61 13.95 18.65 -12.15
C MET A 61 14.25 17.61 -11.06
N ILE A 62 13.22 17.08 -10.40
CA ILE A 62 13.38 16.00 -9.41
C ILE A 62 13.94 14.74 -10.08
N VAL A 63 13.39 14.34 -11.24
CA VAL A 63 13.86 13.18 -12.00
C VAL A 63 15.32 13.35 -12.44
N LEU A 64 15.69 14.54 -12.93
CA LEU A 64 17.07 14.85 -13.31
C LEU A 64 18.02 14.85 -12.10
N SER A 65 17.58 15.37 -10.95
CA SER A 65 18.34 15.35 -9.71
C SER A 65 18.58 13.91 -9.22
N LEU A 66 17.57 13.05 -9.31
CA LEU A 66 17.70 11.62 -8.99
C LEU A 66 18.67 10.92 -9.94
N ALA A 67 18.57 11.17 -11.25
CA ALA A 67 19.51 10.61 -12.24
C ALA A 67 20.96 11.04 -11.97
N LEU A 68 21.17 12.31 -11.61
CA LEU A 68 22.48 12.84 -11.25
C LEU A 68 23.01 12.22 -9.95
N GLY A 69 22.14 12.02 -8.96
CA GLY A 69 22.50 11.35 -7.69
C GLY A 69 22.95 9.90 -7.92
N VAL A 70 22.22 9.15 -8.75
CA VAL A 70 22.61 7.78 -9.14
C VAL A 70 23.95 7.79 -9.87
N TYR A 71 24.17 8.74 -10.79
CA TYR A 71 25.46 8.88 -11.49
C TYR A 71 26.61 9.16 -10.54
N TYR A 72 26.41 10.08 -9.60
CA TYR A 72 27.42 10.41 -8.60
C TYR A 72 27.77 9.20 -7.72
N LEU A 73 26.77 8.43 -7.29
CA LEU A 73 26.99 7.19 -6.52
C LEU A 73 27.74 6.15 -7.35
N SER A 74 27.37 5.96 -8.63
CA SER A 74 28.04 5.04 -9.54
C SER A 74 29.54 5.35 -9.65
N VAL A 75 29.92 6.64 -9.76
CA VAL A 75 31.32 7.08 -9.83
C VAL A 75 32.12 6.82 -8.54
N ILE A 76 31.48 6.85 -7.36
CA ILE A 76 32.16 6.70 -6.05
C ILE A 76 32.16 5.25 -5.55
N THR A 77 31.27 4.38 -6.04
CA THR A 77 31.29 2.95 -5.65
C THR A 77 32.64 2.22 -5.86
N PRO A 78 33.39 2.39 -6.97
CA PRO A 78 34.66 1.68 -7.17
C PRO A 78 35.79 2.17 -6.25
N THR A 79 35.68 3.34 -5.62
CA THR A 79 36.68 3.84 -4.67
C THR A 79 36.49 3.32 -3.24
N ILE A 80 35.30 2.80 -2.90
CA ILE A 80 34.97 2.32 -1.54
C ILE A 80 35.20 0.81 -1.38
N VAL A 81 35.14 0.03 -2.47
CA VAL A 81 35.38 -1.42 -2.45
C VAL A 81 36.76 -1.71 -3.04
N PRO A 82 37.79 -2.01 -2.22
CA PRO A 82 39.08 -2.43 -2.75
C PRO A 82 38.91 -3.77 -3.52
N PRO A 83 39.65 -3.97 -4.63
CA PRO A 83 39.58 -5.22 -5.38
C PRO A 83 39.91 -6.41 -4.46
N PRO A 84 39.28 -7.59 -4.65
CA PRO A 84 39.55 -8.76 -3.84
C PRO A 84 41.06 -9.07 -3.87
N GLN A 85 41.68 -9.10 -2.70
CA GLN A 85 43.06 -9.51 -2.55
C GLN A 85 43.12 -11.01 -2.89
N GLU A 86 43.86 -11.37 -3.96
CA GLU A 86 44.04 -12.76 -4.37
C GLU A 86 44.63 -13.56 -3.19
N THR A 87 43.78 -14.34 -2.52
CA THR A 87 44.24 -15.29 -1.51
C THR A 87 44.73 -16.51 -2.27
N PRO A 88 46.01 -16.93 -2.12
CA PRO A 88 46.52 -18.08 -2.87
C PRO A 88 45.72 -19.33 -2.51
N THR A 89 45.08 -19.91 -3.51
CA THR A 89 44.38 -21.20 -3.43
C THR A 89 45.35 -22.27 -2.93
N PRO A 90 45.11 -22.94 -1.77
CA PRO A 90 45.95 -24.06 -1.36
C PRO A 90 45.77 -25.21 -2.36
N THR A 91 46.89 -25.67 -2.92
CA THR A 91 46.97 -26.83 -3.80
C THR A 91 46.34 -28.06 -3.12
N PRO A 92 45.42 -28.79 -3.77
CA PRO A 92 44.84 -29.99 -3.15
C PRO A 92 45.93 -31.07 -3.01
N LEU A 93 46.22 -31.48 -1.78
CA LEU A 93 47.04 -32.66 -1.49
C LEU A 93 46.23 -33.92 -1.85
N LEU A 94 46.78 -34.72 -2.77
CA LEU A 94 46.24 -36.03 -3.13
C LEU A 94 46.46 -37.01 -1.96
N VAL A 95 45.38 -37.42 -1.28
CA VAL A 95 45.44 -38.49 -0.27
C VAL A 95 45.11 -39.82 -0.94
N LEU A 96 46.07 -40.75 -0.96
CA LEU A 96 45.89 -42.14 -1.41
C LEU A 96 45.10 -42.95 -0.36
N PRO A 97 44.15 -43.83 -0.76
CA PRO A 97 43.49 -44.76 0.15
C PRO A 97 44.26 -46.08 0.26
N ASP A 98 44.66 -46.48 1.47
CA ASP A 98 45.18 -47.82 1.76
C ASP A 98 44.20 -48.66 2.60
N THR A 99 43.79 -49.77 1.98
CA THR A 99 43.60 -51.14 2.52
C THR A 99 42.32 -51.52 3.32
N PRO A 100 41.59 -52.58 2.90
CA PRO A 100 40.43 -53.15 3.59
C PRO A 100 40.82 -54.14 4.71
N THR A 101 40.10 -54.10 5.85
CA THR A 101 40.21 -55.07 6.96
C THR A 101 38.89 -55.85 7.09
N PRO A 102 38.90 -57.20 7.30
CA PRO A 102 37.72 -58.06 7.23
C PRO A 102 36.83 -58.04 8.51
N PRO A 103 35.59 -58.55 8.44
CA PRO A 103 34.58 -58.43 9.51
C PRO A 103 34.58 -59.65 10.46
N PRO A 104 34.04 -59.50 11.69
CA PRO A 104 33.37 -60.62 12.34
C PRO A 104 31.97 -60.27 12.89
N LEU A 105 30.98 -61.02 12.37
CA LEU A 105 29.89 -61.73 13.04
C LEU A 105 28.90 -60.97 13.96
N LEU A 106 27.64 -60.89 13.49
CA LEU A 106 26.40 -60.83 14.25
C LEU A 106 26.30 -62.02 15.23
N PRO A 107 25.73 -61.87 16.45
CA PRO A 107 24.25 -61.90 16.65
C PRO A 107 23.80 -60.92 17.77
N THR A 108 22.58 -60.39 17.89
CA THR A 108 21.24 -60.98 18.13
C THR A 108 20.29 -59.78 18.32
N PRO A 109 19.01 -59.85 17.92
CA PRO A 109 18.03 -58.77 18.11
C PRO A 109 17.56 -58.66 19.58
N THR A 110 17.49 -57.42 20.09
CA THR A 110 16.85 -57.12 21.39
C THR A 110 15.82 -56.00 21.17
N PRO A 111 14.60 -56.14 21.73
CA PRO A 111 13.41 -55.46 21.24
C PRO A 111 13.31 -53.97 21.61
N SER A 112 12.59 -53.25 20.75
CA SER A 112 11.98 -51.95 20.99
C SER A 112 10.98 -52.00 22.15
N PRO A 113 10.95 -50.95 22.98
CA PRO A 113 9.65 -50.41 23.37
C PRO A 113 9.54 -48.89 23.16
N THR A 114 8.50 -48.54 22.40
CA THR A 114 7.47 -47.52 22.70
C THR A 114 7.83 -46.03 22.54
N PRO A 115 7.07 -45.28 21.71
CA PRO A 115 7.13 -43.83 21.66
C PRO A 115 6.44 -43.21 22.89
N THR A 116 7.14 -42.26 23.51
CA THR A 116 6.60 -41.35 24.53
C THR A 116 5.45 -40.51 23.96
N PRO A 117 4.26 -40.50 24.57
CA PRO A 117 3.24 -39.49 24.27
C PRO A 117 3.65 -38.16 24.93
N THR A 118 4.01 -37.17 24.11
CA THR A 118 4.18 -35.79 24.57
C THR A 118 2.80 -35.15 24.70
N LEU A 119 2.45 -34.84 25.95
CA LEU A 119 1.28 -34.09 26.39
C LEU A 119 1.18 -32.71 25.70
N PRO A 120 -0.03 -32.22 25.33
CA PRO A 120 -0.20 -30.83 24.92
C PRO A 120 0.02 -29.86 26.11
N PRO A 121 0.56 -28.65 25.88
CA PRO A 121 0.76 -27.63 26.92
C PRO A 121 -0.58 -27.09 27.48
N PRO A 122 -0.61 -26.60 28.73
CA PRO A 122 -1.82 -26.16 29.42
C PRO A 122 -2.45 -24.90 28.81
N THR A 123 -3.77 -24.91 28.71
CA THR A 123 -4.63 -23.75 28.47
C THR A 123 -4.44 -22.71 29.56
N PHE A 124 -3.92 -21.54 29.18
CA PHE A 124 -4.02 -20.33 29.99
C PHE A 124 -5.38 -19.69 29.72
N GLU A 125 -6.28 -19.78 30.68
CA GLU A 125 -7.53 -19.03 30.69
C GLU A 125 -7.20 -17.58 31.05
N VAL A 126 -7.06 -16.74 30.01
CA VAL A 126 -6.95 -15.30 30.17
C VAL A 126 -8.36 -14.77 30.37
N GLU A 127 -8.69 -14.44 31.61
CA GLU A 127 -9.87 -13.65 31.96
C GLU A 127 -9.72 -12.26 31.33
N ILE A 128 -10.38 -12.05 30.20
CA ILE A 128 -10.37 -10.77 29.48
C ILE A 128 -11.24 -9.80 30.30
N PRO A 129 -10.71 -8.67 30.80
CA PRO A 129 -11.53 -7.63 31.42
C PRO A 129 -12.57 -7.12 30.40
N PRO A 130 -13.78 -6.71 30.83
CA PRO A 130 -14.84 -6.35 29.90
C PRO A 130 -14.36 -5.22 28.98
N THR A 131 -14.26 -5.55 27.69
CA THR A 131 -14.04 -4.57 26.62
C THR A 131 -15.17 -3.54 26.70
N PRO A 132 -14.90 -2.23 26.67
CA PRO A 132 -15.97 -1.24 26.60
C PRO A 132 -16.75 -1.48 25.29
N THR A 133 -18.00 -1.90 25.43
CA THR A 133 -18.97 -2.05 24.35
C THR A 133 -18.94 -0.82 23.45
N PRO A 134 -18.52 -0.93 22.18
CA PRO A 134 -18.72 0.17 21.23
C PRO A 134 -20.22 0.40 21.11
N ASN A 135 -20.67 1.61 21.40
CA ASN A 135 -22.05 2.03 21.21
C ASN A 135 -22.54 1.56 19.84
N ALA A 136 -23.57 0.71 19.82
CA ALA A 136 -24.29 0.35 18.61
C ALA A 136 -24.77 1.64 17.93
N PRO A 137 -24.52 1.84 16.62
CA PRO A 137 -25.04 2.99 15.90
C PRO A 137 -26.58 3.06 16.01
N PRO A 138 -27.18 4.27 16.16
CA PRO A 138 -28.62 4.42 16.23
C PRO A 138 -29.30 3.75 15.02
N ALA A 139 -30.11 2.73 15.29
CA ALA A 139 -30.95 2.08 14.31
C ALA A 139 -32.05 3.07 13.88
N GLY A 140 -31.85 3.77 12.77
CA GLY A 140 -32.81 4.77 12.29
C GLY A 140 -32.73 5.12 10.81
N GLY A 141 -32.05 4.33 9.99
CA GLY A 141 -31.94 4.57 8.54
C GLY A 141 -32.48 3.41 7.72
N GLN A 142 -33.00 3.70 6.54
CA GLN A 142 -33.34 2.68 5.54
C GLN A 142 -32.05 2.01 5.05
N THR A 143 -32.12 0.74 4.64
CA THR A 143 -30.97 0.03 4.06
C THR A 143 -30.45 0.82 2.85
N PRO A 144 -29.14 1.17 2.81
CA PRO A 144 -28.56 1.87 1.67
C PRO A 144 -28.77 1.11 0.37
N ASN A 145 -29.26 1.79 -0.67
CA ASN A 145 -29.36 1.21 -2.01
C ASN A 145 -28.02 1.41 -2.74
N CYS A 146 -27.10 0.48 -2.55
CA CYS A 146 -25.80 0.50 -3.21
C CYS A 146 -25.72 -0.65 -4.22
N PRO A 147 -25.63 -0.35 -5.53
CA PRO A 147 -25.80 -1.36 -6.59
C PRO A 147 -24.64 -2.37 -6.65
N ASN A 148 -23.43 -1.94 -6.27
CA ASN A 148 -22.26 -2.82 -6.24
C ASN A 148 -22.16 -3.53 -4.89
N PRO A 149 -22.26 -4.87 -4.81
CA PRO A 149 -22.11 -5.58 -3.55
C PRO A 149 -20.71 -5.40 -2.96
N ASN A 150 -19.66 -5.25 -3.78
CA ASN A 150 -18.28 -5.17 -3.30
C ASN A 150 -17.87 -3.75 -2.88
N ALA A 151 -18.70 -2.73 -3.15
CA ALA A 151 -18.53 -1.36 -2.71
C ALA A 151 -19.84 -0.85 -2.10
N ARG A 152 -20.19 -1.37 -0.91
CA ARG A 152 -21.47 -1.09 -0.24
C ARG A 152 -21.28 -0.69 1.21
N ILE A 153 -22.13 0.20 1.69
CA ILE A 153 -22.29 0.54 3.11
C ILE A 153 -23.55 -0.19 3.59
N THR A 154 -23.43 -0.95 4.67
CA THR A 154 -24.57 -1.60 5.33
C THR A 154 -25.05 -0.78 6.52
N GLN A 155 -24.15 -0.06 7.18
CA GLN A 155 -24.46 0.79 8.32
C GLN A 155 -23.46 1.96 8.39
N PRO A 156 -23.91 3.18 8.75
CA PRO A 156 -25.30 3.57 9.01
C PRO A 156 -26.22 3.50 7.78
N GLY A 157 -27.54 3.40 8.03
CA GLY A 157 -28.55 3.44 6.99
C GLY A 157 -28.78 4.86 6.44
N THR A 158 -29.40 4.95 5.27
CA THR A 158 -29.77 6.26 4.68
C THR A 158 -30.83 6.95 5.53
N GLY A 159 -30.60 8.22 5.87
CA GLY A 159 -31.41 9.05 6.77
C GLY A 159 -31.06 8.88 8.25
N ALA A 160 -30.03 8.11 8.60
CA ALA A 160 -29.65 7.91 9.99
C ALA A 160 -29.18 9.22 10.65
N ARG A 161 -29.62 9.42 11.90
CA ARG A 161 -29.12 10.50 12.76
C ARG A 161 -27.86 10.03 13.47
N VAL A 162 -26.79 10.81 13.35
CA VAL A 162 -25.44 10.44 13.82
C VAL A 162 -24.82 11.57 14.62
N SER A 163 -24.10 11.22 15.68
CA SER A 163 -23.35 12.15 16.52
C SER A 163 -22.12 11.46 17.14
N GLY A 164 -21.08 12.24 17.43
CA GLY A 164 -19.83 11.73 17.98
C GLY A 164 -19.02 10.88 17.00
N VAL A 165 -18.36 9.84 17.51
CA VAL A 165 -17.61 8.90 16.67
C VAL A 165 -18.53 7.74 16.29
N ILE A 166 -18.84 7.63 15.01
CA ILE A 166 -19.66 6.53 14.47
C ILE A 166 -18.79 5.51 13.76
N GLN A 167 -19.21 4.24 13.81
CA GLN A 167 -18.62 3.17 12.99
C GLN A 167 -19.39 3.02 11.68
N ILE A 168 -18.64 2.83 10.60
CA ILE A 168 -19.17 2.56 9.27
C ILE A 168 -18.87 1.10 8.96
N SER A 169 -19.90 0.34 8.58
CA SER A 169 -19.78 -1.07 8.22
C SER A 169 -20.32 -1.33 6.82
N GLY A 170 -19.78 -2.35 6.17
CA GLY A 170 -20.10 -2.67 4.79
C GLY A 170 -19.07 -3.59 4.15
N ALA A 171 -18.91 -3.49 2.84
CA ALA A 171 -17.88 -4.17 2.06
C ALA A 171 -17.18 -3.16 1.15
N ALA A 172 -15.85 -3.23 1.12
CA ALA A 172 -14.97 -2.42 0.29
C ALA A 172 -13.89 -3.33 -0.29
N THR A 173 -14.16 -3.89 -1.47
CA THR A 173 -13.26 -4.79 -2.19
C THR A 173 -13.49 -4.63 -3.70
N VAL A 174 -12.45 -4.83 -4.49
CA VAL A 174 -12.49 -4.80 -5.96
C VAL A 174 -11.33 -5.64 -6.49
N ASP A 175 -11.40 -6.09 -7.74
CA ASP A 175 -10.26 -6.71 -8.41
C ASP A 175 -9.10 -5.71 -8.47
N ASN A 176 -7.88 -6.18 -8.16
CA ASN A 176 -6.69 -5.33 -8.05
C ASN A 176 -6.88 -4.16 -7.06
N PHE A 177 -7.55 -4.41 -5.92
CA PHE A 177 -7.75 -3.43 -4.85
C PHE A 177 -6.44 -2.71 -4.45
N ASP A 178 -6.52 -1.40 -4.31
CA ASP A 178 -5.44 -0.54 -3.79
C ASP A 178 -5.83 0.07 -2.45
N TYR A 179 -6.91 0.86 -2.43
CA TYR A 179 -7.44 1.45 -1.20
C TYR A 179 -8.92 1.79 -1.34
N TYR A 180 -9.60 2.04 -0.22
CA TYR A 180 -10.87 2.74 -0.22
C TYR A 180 -10.79 4.00 0.64
N LYS A 181 -11.70 4.93 0.39
CA LYS A 181 -11.79 6.19 1.14
C LYS A 181 -13.23 6.58 1.42
N PHE A 182 -13.38 7.37 2.48
CA PHE A 182 -14.61 8.02 2.85
C PHE A 182 -14.57 9.50 2.53
N GLU A 183 -15.67 9.98 1.98
CA GLU A 183 -15.87 11.40 1.69
C GLU A 183 -17.27 11.81 2.11
N PHE A 184 -17.43 13.07 2.49
CA PHE A 184 -18.73 13.65 2.85
C PHE A 184 -18.89 15.04 2.27
N ARG A 185 -20.14 15.48 2.12
CA ARG A 185 -20.47 16.84 1.72
C ARG A 185 -21.80 17.30 2.31
N PRO A 186 -21.99 18.59 2.58
CA PRO A 186 -23.32 19.16 2.73
C PRO A 186 -24.15 18.89 1.46
N LEU A 187 -25.48 18.85 1.58
CA LEU A 187 -26.35 18.70 0.40
C LEU A 187 -26.04 19.77 -0.66
N GLY A 188 -25.65 19.34 -1.86
CA GLY A 188 -25.28 20.23 -2.97
C GLY A 188 -23.91 20.91 -2.84
N GLY A 189 -23.11 20.56 -1.83
CA GLY A 189 -21.76 21.08 -1.64
C GLY A 189 -20.65 20.27 -2.33
N GLU A 190 -19.41 20.60 -1.99
CA GLU A 190 -18.21 19.92 -2.45
C GLU A 190 -17.82 18.74 -1.55
N TRP A 191 -17.23 17.70 -2.16
CA TRP A 191 -16.76 16.52 -1.44
C TRP A 191 -15.52 16.82 -0.61
N SER A 192 -15.57 16.44 0.66
CA SER A 192 -14.48 16.55 1.62
C SER A 192 -13.98 15.17 2.00
N PHE A 193 -12.66 14.99 1.99
CA PHE A 193 -12.02 13.75 2.43
C PHE A 193 -12.09 13.59 3.94
N ILE A 194 -12.35 12.36 4.39
CA ILE A 194 -12.33 11.98 5.82
C ILE A 194 -11.10 11.14 6.12
N GLN A 195 -11.04 9.94 5.55
CA GLN A 195 -10.00 8.96 5.81
C GLN A 195 -9.95 7.92 4.67
N SER A 196 -8.80 7.27 4.52
CA SER A 196 -8.56 6.16 3.60
C SER A 196 -7.96 4.96 4.32
N TYR A 197 -8.15 3.78 3.74
CA TYR A 197 -7.67 2.51 4.26
C TYR A 197 -7.20 1.62 3.11
N ASP A 198 -6.12 0.88 3.36
CA ASP A 198 -5.36 0.04 2.42
C ASP A 198 -5.66 -1.46 2.56
N ASN A 199 -6.63 -1.84 3.40
CA ASN A 199 -6.98 -3.24 3.65
C ASN A 199 -8.38 -3.54 3.12
N ALA A 200 -8.51 -4.41 2.12
CA ALA A 200 -9.82 -4.78 1.59
C ALA A 200 -10.70 -5.47 2.64
N VAL A 201 -12.01 -5.16 2.62
CA VAL A 201 -12.98 -5.71 3.56
C VAL A 201 -14.15 -6.33 2.79
N LEU A 202 -14.33 -7.64 2.90
CA LEU A 202 -15.45 -8.37 2.27
C LEU A 202 -16.80 -8.16 2.99
N GLY A 203 -16.74 -7.77 4.26
CA GLY A 203 -17.88 -7.53 5.14
C GLY A 203 -17.39 -7.19 6.55
N GLY A 204 -18.03 -6.24 7.21
CA GLY A 204 -17.71 -5.87 8.60
C GLY A 204 -17.45 -4.38 8.75
N VAL A 205 -16.60 -4.00 9.71
CA VAL A 205 -16.24 -2.60 9.97
C VAL A 205 -15.29 -2.11 8.88
N LEU A 206 -15.70 -1.06 8.17
CA LEU A 206 -14.87 -0.36 7.19
C LEU A 206 -14.07 0.78 7.83
N GLY A 207 -14.52 1.32 8.95
CA GLY A 207 -13.80 2.36 9.66
C GLY A 207 -14.70 3.17 10.57
N SER A 208 -14.22 4.35 10.96
CA SER A 208 -14.95 5.26 11.84
C SER A 208 -14.87 6.70 11.35
N TRP A 209 -15.92 7.46 11.62
CA TRP A 209 -15.95 8.89 11.34
C TRP A 209 -16.35 9.66 12.61
N ASN A 210 -15.56 10.66 12.98
CA ASN A 210 -15.92 11.63 14.00
C ASN A 210 -16.78 12.74 13.39
N THR A 211 -18.09 12.70 13.61
CA THR A 211 -19.03 13.69 13.06
C THR A 211 -18.93 15.05 13.75
N GLY A 212 -18.23 15.15 14.89
CA GLY A 212 -18.00 16.42 15.58
C GLY A 212 -17.13 17.41 14.82
N THR A 213 -16.47 16.97 13.73
CA THR A 213 -15.75 17.86 12.81
C THR A 213 -16.67 18.51 11.77
N ALA A 214 -17.94 18.08 11.68
CA ALA A 214 -18.95 18.64 10.80
C ALA A 214 -19.97 19.45 11.60
N SER A 215 -20.49 20.52 11.01
CA SER A 215 -21.60 21.26 11.60
C SER A 215 -22.87 20.39 11.61
N PRO A 216 -23.79 20.57 12.58
CA PRO A 216 -25.08 19.88 12.55
C PRO A 216 -25.87 20.21 11.26
N GLY A 217 -26.44 19.19 10.62
CA GLY A 217 -27.13 19.33 9.33
C GLY A 217 -27.26 18.04 8.53
N GLU A 218 -27.78 18.14 7.31
CA GLU A 218 -27.90 17.01 6.38
C GLU A 218 -26.69 16.92 5.45
N TYR A 219 -26.14 15.70 5.35
CA TYR A 219 -24.94 15.41 4.59
C TYR A 219 -25.13 14.20 3.68
N GLU A 220 -24.43 14.19 2.57
CA GLU A 220 -24.16 12.98 1.79
C GLU A 220 -22.80 12.44 2.19
N PHE A 221 -22.74 11.14 2.45
CA PHE A 221 -21.54 10.40 2.75
C PHE A 221 -21.35 9.33 1.68
N ARG A 222 -20.13 9.14 1.19
CA ARG A 222 -19.83 8.11 0.20
C ARG A 222 -18.61 7.27 0.52
N LEU A 223 -18.69 6.02 0.12
CA LEU A 223 -17.58 5.08 0.04
C LEU A 223 -17.09 5.00 -1.41
N VAL A 224 -15.79 5.24 -1.63
CA VAL A 224 -15.13 5.08 -2.92
C VAL A 224 -14.05 4.01 -2.77
N VAL A 225 -14.12 2.94 -3.56
CA VAL A 225 -13.15 1.84 -3.59
C VAL A 225 -12.31 1.98 -4.86
N VAL A 226 -10.99 2.01 -4.75
CA VAL A 226 -10.06 2.32 -5.84
C VAL A 226 -9.16 1.12 -6.11
N ASP A 227 -8.94 0.80 -7.38
CA ASP A 227 -7.99 -0.21 -7.83
C ASP A 227 -6.57 0.37 -8.04
N THR A 228 -5.58 -0.50 -8.22
CA THR A 228 -4.17 -0.14 -8.42
C THR A 228 -3.88 0.67 -9.68
N ILE A 229 -4.86 0.81 -10.59
CA ILE A 229 -4.77 1.57 -11.85
C ILE A 229 -5.56 2.90 -11.71
N GLY A 230 -6.26 3.11 -10.60
CA GLY A 230 -7.03 4.31 -10.28
C GLY A 230 -8.49 4.29 -10.74
N ASN A 231 -9.01 3.15 -11.19
CA ASN A 231 -10.45 3.03 -11.47
C ASN A 231 -11.22 2.78 -10.17
N TYR A 232 -12.48 3.19 -10.17
CA TYR A 232 -13.39 2.94 -9.06
C TYR A 232 -14.79 2.62 -9.62
N PRO A 233 -15.49 1.61 -9.08
CA PRO A 233 -16.87 1.36 -9.44
C PRO A 233 -17.77 2.49 -8.92
N GLU A 234 -19.06 2.45 -9.29
CA GLU A 234 -20.04 3.42 -8.81
C GLU A 234 -20.00 3.51 -7.26
N PRO A 235 -19.71 4.70 -6.70
CA PRO A 235 -19.63 4.88 -5.25
C PRO A 235 -20.96 4.64 -4.55
N CYS A 236 -20.92 4.02 -3.38
CA CYS A 236 -22.09 3.91 -2.52
C CYS A 236 -22.28 5.23 -1.76
N VAL A 237 -23.38 5.93 -2.04
CA VAL A 237 -23.74 7.22 -1.43
C VAL A 237 -24.94 7.05 -0.51
N ILE A 238 -24.84 7.54 0.71
CA ILE A 238 -25.92 7.56 1.71
C ILE A 238 -26.14 8.96 2.25
N ARG A 239 -27.35 9.24 2.70
CA ARG A 239 -27.68 10.49 3.40
C ARG A 239 -27.60 10.29 4.91
N LEU A 240 -27.01 11.23 5.62
CA LEU A 240 -26.87 11.22 7.08
C LEU A 240 -27.29 12.56 7.65
N ILE A 241 -27.83 12.55 8.85
CA ILE A 241 -28.24 13.74 9.60
C ILE A 241 -27.31 13.87 10.80
N VAL A 242 -26.37 14.82 10.74
CA VAL A 242 -25.42 15.09 11.83
C VAL A 242 -26.11 15.96 12.89
N GLN A 243 -25.99 15.57 14.16
CA GLN A 243 -26.59 16.27 15.31
C GLN A 243 -25.56 16.98 16.17
#